data_AF-A0A1E7ZAG6-F1
#
_entry.id   AF-A0A1E7ZAG6-F1
#
_cell.length_a   1.000
_cell.length_b   1.000
_cell.length_c   1.000
_cell.angle_alpha   90.00
_cell.angle_beta   90.00
_cell.angle_gamma   90.00
#
_symmetry.space_group_name_H-M   'P 1'
#
loop_
_entity.id
_entity.type
_entity.pdbx_description
1 polymer ?
#
loop_
_entity_poly.entity_id
_entity_poly.type
_entity_poly.pdbx_seq_one_letter_code
_entity_poly.pdbx_strand_id
1 'polypeptide(L)'
;MTPDYSNYSRTDLEEALSSIDKEQFPERVKQIHQALAALDVSEDGSVSPDQEILLPEPEEETPEQTQRKVVKNFALTCGGLILAAMLLPVYFHSFLLNNEMAMPFKWAALVAALVVFVVTIKKMLHTNYLRKTNATLLARGKRPMTVDSPRRYIGVFGGALFLALFAAFTIYRGVPVAIHLYVLDSKEETLHATIAALPRRYRQKHCNGKIYLAEYEPQFFNYVCDASTRSQWEQLRPGQKILLYGSRSALGFLVK
;
A
#
# COMPACT_ATOMS: atom_id res chain seq x y z
N MET A 1 -11.32 64.36 6.96
CA MET A 1 -11.20 62.92 6.67
C MET A 1 -11.16 62.75 5.17
N THR A 2 -10.09 62.19 4.63
CA THR A 2 -9.99 61.82 3.21
C THR A 2 -10.64 60.44 3.03
N PRO A 3 -11.60 60.30 2.10
CA PRO A 3 -12.20 59.00 1.79
C PRO A 3 -11.15 58.08 1.16
N ASP A 4 -11.17 56.80 1.56
CA ASP A 4 -10.30 55.74 1.02
C ASP A 4 -11.12 54.84 0.10
N TYR A 5 -10.84 54.90 -1.21
CA TYR A 5 -11.61 54.21 -2.24
C TYR A 5 -11.11 52.80 -2.57
N SER A 6 -10.08 52.32 -1.88
CA SER A 6 -9.40 51.04 -2.20
C SER A 6 -10.24 49.77 -1.93
N ASN A 7 -11.26 49.87 -1.07
CA ASN A 7 -12.09 48.72 -0.64
C ASN A 7 -13.51 48.73 -1.22
N TYR A 8 -13.84 49.66 -2.12
CA TYR A 8 -15.17 49.78 -2.71
C TYR A 8 -15.30 48.88 -3.95
N SER A 9 -16.51 48.35 -4.18
CA SER A 9 -16.78 47.53 -5.35
C SER A 9 -16.89 48.39 -6.62
N ARG A 10 -16.72 47.78 -7.81
CA ARG A 10 -16.82 48.49 -9.10
C ARG A 10 -18.12 49.27 -9.24
N THR A 11 -19.25 48.67 -8.84
CA THR A 11 -20.57 49.30 -8.87
C THR A 11 -20.67 50.50 -7.95
N ASP A 12 -20.08 50.42 -6.75
CA ASP A 12 -20.09 51.53 -5.78
C ASP A 12 -19.25 52.72 -6.28
N LEU A 13 -18.13 52.44 -6.96
CA LEU A 13 -17.25 53.47 -7.51
C LEU A 13 -17.87 54.16 -8.74
N GLU A 14 -18.59 53.42 -9.59
CA GLU A 14 -19.33 53.99 -10.73
C GLU A 14 -20.53 54.83 -10.25
N GLU A 15 -21.25 54.39 -9.22
CA GLU A 15 -22.32 55.17 -8.59
C GLU A 15 -21.77 56.45 -7.93
N ALA A 16 -20.61 56.36 -7.27
CA ALA A 16 -19.93 57.53 -6.70
C ALA A 16 -19.49 58.53 -7.79
N LEU A 17 -19.04 58.08 -8.96
CA LEU A 17 -18.72 58.97 -10.10
C LEU A 17 -19.96 59.62 -10.72
N SER A 18 -21.12 58.97 -10.63
CA SER A 18 -22.38 59.49 -11.17
C SER A 18 -23.00 60.56 -10.28
N SER A 19 -22.76 60.47 -8.97
CA SER A 19 -23.36 61.35 -7.95
C SER A 19 -22.44 62.49 -7.48
N ILE A 20 -21.12 62.41 -7.75
CA ILE A 20 -20.17 63.45 -7.35
C ILE A 20 -20.21 64.66 -8.30
N ASP A 21 -20.18 65.86 -7.74
CA ASP A 21 -19.98 67.08 -8.51
C ASP A 21 -18.53 67.19 -8.98
N LYS A 22 -18.35 66.96 -10.29
CA LYS A 22 -17.05 66.83 -10.95
C LYS A 22 -16.29 68.15 -11.05
N GLU A 23 -17.00 69.27 -11.04
CA GLU A 23 -16.39 70.61 -11.14
C GLU A 23 -15.85 71.07 -9.79
N GLN A 24 -16.51 70.68 -8.70
CA GLN A 24 -16.13 71.08 -7.35
C GLN A 24 -15.07 70.18 -6.71
N PHE A 25 -14.97 68.90 -7.11
CA PHE A 25 -14.04 67.93 -6.49
C PHE A 25 -13.22 67.09 -7.50
N PRO A 26 -12.36 67.73 -8.31
CA PRO A 26 -11.59 67.04 -9.36
C PRO A 26 -10.60 66.00 -8.81
N GLU A 27 -10.04 66.22 -7.63
CA GLU A 27 -9.10 65.29 -7.00
C GLU A 27 -9.76 63.96 -6.58
N ARG A 28 -11.03 64.00 -6.14
CA ARG A 28 -11.76 62.77 -5.77
C ARG A 28 -12.14 61.95 -6.98
N VAL A 29 -12.52 62.63 -8.08
CA VAL A 29 -12.78 61.99 -9.37
C VAL A 29 -11.53 61.26 -9.86
N LYS A 30 -10.35 61.88 -9.73
CA LYS A 30 -9.07 61.25 -10.09
C LYS A 30 -8.76 60.01 -9.24
N GLN A 31 -9.03 60.06 -7.93
CA GLN A 31 -8.84 58.91 -7.03
C GLN A 31 -9.79 57.75 -7.35
N ILE A 32 -11.06 58.03 -7.68
CA ILE A 32 -12.02 57.00 -8.06
C ILE A 32 -11.64 56.37 -9.42
N HIS A 33 -11.20 57.16 -10.40
CA HIS A 33 -10.68 56.61 -11.66
C HIS A 33 -9.42 55.76 -11.47
N GLN A 34 -8.52 56.14 -10.55
CA GLN A 34 -7.36 55.31 -10.21
C GLN A 34 -7.77 53.99 -9.55
N ALA A 35 -8.77 54.01 -8.66
CA ALA A 35 -9.30 52.80 -8.03
C ALA A 35 -9.99 51.88 -9.06
N LEU A 36 -10.78 52.43 -9.99
CA LEU A 36 -11.38 51.68 -11.09
C LEU A 36 -10.31 51.07 -12.03
N ALA A 37 -9.27 51.82 -12.38
CA ALA A 37 -8.17 51.29 -13.19
C ALA A 37 -7.39 50.18 -12.46
N ALA A 38 -7.22 50.28 -11.13
CA ALA A 38 -6.62 49.22 -10.33
C ALA A 38 -7.50 47.96 -10.27
N LEU A 39 -8.83 48.12 -10.27
CA LEU A 39 -9.78 47.02 -10.39
C LEU A 39 -9.76 46.40 -11.79
N ASP A 40 -9.70 47.19 -12.86
CA ASP A 40 -9.58 46.68 -14.23
C ASP A 40 -8.28 45.88 -14.42
N VAL A 41 -7.15 46.32 -13.85
CA VAL A 41 -5.89 45.56 -13.85
C VAL A 41 -6.00 44.26 -13.04
N SER A 42 -6.84 44.23 -12.00
CA SER A 42 -7.10 43.01 -11.21
C SER A 42 -8.12 42.07 -11.87
N GLU A 43 -9.07 42.60 -12.66
CA GLU A 43 -10.04 41.85 -13.46
C GLU A 43 -9.44 41.32 -14.76
N ASP A 44 -8.47 42.02 -15.38
CA ASP A 44 -7.60 41.46 -16.43
C ASP A 44 -6.60 40.43 -15.87
N GLY A 45 -6.44 40.39 -14.54
CA GLY A 45 -5.82 39.30 -13.80
C GLY A 45 -6.77 38.16 -13.44
N SER A 46 -8.05 38.24 -13.83
CA SER A 46 -8.98 37.13 -13.67
C SER A 46 -8.65 36.02 -14.68
N VAL A 47 -8.12 34.95 -14.11
CA VAL A 47 -7.95 33.64 -14.74
C VAL A 47 -9.26 33.25 -15.40
N SER A 48 -9.29 33.31 -16.74
CA SER A 48 -10.31 32.66 -17.54
C SER A 48 -10.47 31.21 -17.07
N PRO A 49 -11.70 30.66 -16.96
CA PRO A 49 -11.91 29.24 -16.63
C PRO A 49 -11.23 28.27 -17.62
N ASP A 50 -10.80 28.78 -18.77
CA ASP A 50 -10.08 28.05 -19.82
C ASP A 50 -8.56 28.27 -19.79
N GLN A 51 -8.01 28.84 -18.71
CA GLN A 51 -6.56 28.77 -18.51
C GLN A 51 -6.21 27.34 -18.14
N GLU A 52 -5.93 26.55 -19.18
CA GLU A 52 -5.17 25.31 -19.11
C GLU A 52 -4.12 25.49 -18.02
N ILE A 53 -4.32 24.79 -16.89
CA ILE A 53 -3.29 24.68 -15.88
C ILE A 53 -2.16 23.96 -16.59
N LEU A 54 -1.25 24.71 -17.20
CA LEU A 54 0.04 24.27 -17.67
C LEU A 54 0.78 23.82 -16.41
N LEU A 55 0.49 22.58 -16.03
CA LEU A 55 1.39 21.77 -15.22
C LEU A 55 2.77 22.01 -15.85
N PRO A 56 3.81 22.38 -15.06
CA PRO A 56 5.15 22.50 -15.59
C PRO A 56 5.42 21.22 -16.37
N GLU A 57 5.69 21.39 -17.67
CA GLU A 57 5.93 20.32 -18.61
C GLU A 57 6.91 19.37 -17.92
N PRO A 58 6.56 18.09 -17.73
CA PRO A 58 7.47 17.17 -17.08
C PRO A 58 8.76 17.22 -17.90
N GLU A 59 9.88 17.62 -17.28
CA GLU A 59 11.22 17.64 -17.90
C GLU A 59 11.28 16.47 -18.89
N GLU A 60 11.36 16.77 -20.20
CA GLU A 60 11.26 15.74 -21.24
C GLU A 60 12.24 14.61 -20.89
N GLU A 61 11.72 13.47 -20.45
CA GLU A 61 12.54 12.34 -20.04
C GLU A 61 13.35 11.95 -21.27
N THR A 62 14.68 12.14 -21.22
CA THR A 62 15.56 11.77 -22.34
C THR A 62 15.28 10.32 -22.77
N PRO A 63 15.39 9.97 -24.07
CA PRO A 63 15.08 8.63 -24.55
C PRO A 63 15.85 7.52 -23.82
N GLU A 64 17.06 7.82 -23.34
CA GLU A 64 17.84 6.92 -22.48
C GLU A 64 17.20 6.70 -21.09
N GLN A 65 16.66 7.75 -20.47
CA GLN A 65 15.95 7.64 -19.19
C GLN A 65 14.66 6.83 -19.36
N THR A 66 13.92 7.03 -20.45
CA THR A 66 12.73 6.24 -20.78
C THR A 66 13.09 4.77 -20.99
N GLN A 67 14.13 4.47 -21.78
CA GLN A 67 14.61 3.09 -21.98
C GLN A 67 15.05 2.44 -20.66
N ARG A 68 15.86 3.12 -19.84
CA ARG A 68 16.28 2.59 -18.53
C ARG A 68 15.11 2.30 -17.61
N LYS A 69 14.09 3.17 -17.62
CA LYS A 69 12.87 3.01 -16.81
C LYS A 69 12.04 1.81 -17.29
N VAL A 70 11.91 1.62 -18.61
CA VAL A 70 11.22 0.46 -19.19
C VAL A 70 11.97 -0.82 -18.85
N VAL A 71 13.28 -0.88 -19.07
CA VAL A 71 14.11 -2.06 -18.74
C VAL A 71 14.05 -2.37 -17.25
N LYS A 72 14.18 -1.36 -16.38
CA LYS A 72 14.08 -1.55 -14.93
C LYS A 72 12.70 -2.08 -14.52
N ASN A 73 11.63 -1.52 -15.08
CA ASN A 73 10.27 -1.96 -14.78
C ASN A 73 10.04 -3.38 -15.29
N PHE A 74 10.48 -3.71 -16.50
CA PHE A 74 10.41 -5.05 -17.07
C PHE A 74 11.17 -6.07 -16.20
N ALA A 75 12.42 -5.76 -15.84
CA ALA A 75 13.21 -6.61 -14.95
C ALA A 75 12.55 -6.81 -13.57
N LEU A 76 11.98 -5.74 -13.00
CA LEU A 76 11.22 -5.83 -11.74
C LEU A 76 9.97 -6.69 -11.88
N THR A 77 9.22 -6.56 -12.99
CA THR A 77 8.03 -7.36 -13.24
C THR A 77 8.39 -8.83 -13.46
N CYS A 78 9.38 -9.14 -14.31
CA CYS A 78 9.84 -10.50 -14.54
C CYS A 78 10.39 -11.14 -13.26
N GLY A 79 11.25 -10.42 -12.52
CA GLY A 79 11.75 -10.88 -11.22
C GLY A 79 10.63 -11.11 -10.22
N GLY A 80 9.63 -10.21 -10.17
CA GLY A 80 8.44 -10.35 -9.35
C GLY A 80 7.59 -11.58 -9.71
N LEU A 81 7.44 -11.87 -11.00
CA LEU A 81 6.71 -13.07 -11.48
C LEU A 81 7.44 -14.36 -11.13
N ILE A 82 8.76 -14.41 -11.29
CA ILE A 82 9.58 -15.56 -10.91
C ILE A 82 9.48 -15.80 -9.39
N LEU A 83 9.61 -14.73 -8.60
CA LEU A 83 9.48 -14.82 -7.14
C LEU A 83 8.07 -15.29 -6.74
N ALA A 84 7.02 -14.77 -7.40
CA ALA A 84 5.65 -15.21 -7.15
C ALA A 84 5.44 -16.69 -7.49
N ALA A 85 6.02 -17.17 -8.60
CA ALA A 85 5.97 -18.58 -8.99
C ALA A 85 6.72 -19.48 -7.98
N MET A 86 7.89 -19.03 -7.50
CA MET A 86 8.65 -19.76 -6.47
C MET A 86 7.93 -19.81 -5.12
N LEU A 87 7.13 -18.80 -4.80
CA LEU A 87 6.33 -18.73 -3.57
C LEU A 87 4.96 -19.42 -3.70
N LEU A 88 4.56 -19.88 -4.88
CA LEU A 88 3.28 -20.55 -5.10
C LEU A 88 3.13 -21.83 -4.23
N PRO A 89 4.14 -22.71 -4.14
CA PRO A 89 4.08 -23.92 -3.29
C PRO A 89 3.85 -23.61 -1.80
N VAL A 90 4.28 -22.44 -1.33
CA VAL A 90 4.08 -21.96 0.05
C VAL A 90 2.60 -21.89 0.42
N TYR A 91 1.75 -21.57 -0.56
CA TYR A 91 0.32 -21.45 -0.38
C TYR A 91 -0.37 -22.82 -0.33
N PHE A 92 0.11 -23.79 -1.11
CA PHE A 92 -0.55 -25.09 -1.23
C PHE A 92 -0.06 -26.12 -0.22
N HIS A 93 1.18 -26.00 0.27
CA HIS A 93 1.77 -27.01 1.16
C HIS A 93 1.77 -26.59 2.64
N SER A 94 1.42 -27.56 3.49
CA SER A 94 1.53 -27.41 4.94
C SER A 94 2.98 -27.73 5.37
N PHE A 95 3.83 -26.72 5.33
CA PHE A 95 5.16 -26.78 5.95
C PHE A 95 5.08 -26.62 7.47
N LEU A 96 5.88 -27.36 8.19
CA LEU A 96 6.00 -27.33 9.64
C LEU A 96 7.47 -27.02 9.95
N LEU A 97 7.72 -25.82 10.46
CA LEU A 97 9.09 -25.36 10.69
C LEU A 97 9.66 -26.09 11.91
N ASN A 98 10.95 -26.39 11.96
CA ASN A 98 11.55 -26.93 13.17
C ASN A 98 11.46 -25.88 14.30
N ASN A 99 11.12 -26.28 15.53
CA ASN A 99 10.94 -25.36 16.66
C ASN A 99 12.21 -24.53 16.95
N GLU A 100 13.39 -25.12 16.75
CA GLU A 100 14.68 -24.43 16.86
C GLU A 100 14.81 -23.26 15.87
N MET A 101 14.24 -23.40 14.67
CA MET A 101 14.26 -22.39 13.62
C MET A 101 13.05 -21.43 13.71
N ALA A 102 12.01 -21.78 14.45
CA ALA A 102 10.79 -20.96 14.55
C ALA A 102 11.05 -19.58 15.16
N MET A 103 11.86 -19.50 16.22
CA MET A 103 12.21 -18.24 16.87
C MET A 103 13.05 -17.30 15.98
N PRO A 104 14.16 -17.73 15.36
CA PRO A 104 14.93 -16.84 14.49
C PRO A 104 14.11 -16.34 13.30
N PHE A 105 13.31 -17.19 12.66
CA PHE A 105 12.43 -16.74 11.56
C PHE A 105 11.34 -15.77 12.03
N LYS A 106 10.78 -15.96 13.23
CA LYS A 106 9.82 -15.02 13.83
C LYS A 106 10.44 -13.65 14.03
N TRP A 107 11.64 -13.58 14.60
CA TRP A 107 12.34 -12.30 14.79
C TRP A 107 12.74 -11.66 13.47
N ALA A 108 13.27 -12.43 12.51
CA ALA A 108 13.60 -11.93 11.18
C ALA A 108 12.37 -11.34 10.48
N ALA A 109 11.21 -12.02 10.55
CA ALA A 109 9.96 -11.53 9.98
C ALA A 109 9.47 -10.23 10.62
N LEU A 110 9.56 -10.11 11.96
CA LEU A 110 9.16 -8.90 12.68
C LEU A 110 10.08 -7.72 12.36
N VAL A 111 11.40 -7.92 12.35
CA VAL A 111 12.38 -6.88 12.00
C VAL A 111 12.16 -6.41 10.58
N ALA A 112 11.99 -7.33 9.63
CA ALA A 112 11.75 -6.98 8.24
C ALA A 112 10.42 -6.24 8.05
N ALA A 113 9.34 -6.66 8.72
CA ALA A 113 8.08 -5.94 8.70
C ALA A 113 8.22 -4.52 9.23
N LEU A 114 8.94 -4.32 10.34
CA LEU A 114 9.20 -3.00 10.89
C LEU A 114 9.98 -2.12 9.91
N VAL A 115 11.06 -2.63 9.33
CA VAL A 115 11.88 -1.91 8.35
C VAL A 115 11.05 -1.53 7.12
N VAL A 116 10.31 -2.48 6.55
CA VAL A 116 9.45 -2.24 5.39
C VAL A 116 8.37 -1.21 5.72
N PHE A 117 7.76 -1.29 6.90
CA PHE A 117 6.74 -0.34 7.34
C PHE A 117 7.29 1.08 7.41
N VAL A 118 8.42 1.31 8.11
CA VAL A 118 9.01 2.64 8.28
C VAL A 118 9.48 3.22 6.93
N VAL A 119 10.17 2.42 6.12
CA VAL A 119 10.65 2.85 4.80
C VAL A 119 9.48 3.21 3.89
N THR A 120 8.41 2.40 3.91
CA THR A 120 7.21 2.64 3.09
C THR A 120 6.47 3.90 3.52
N ILE A 121 6.29 4.11 4.84
CA ILE A 121 5.69 5.35 5.35
C ILE A 121 6.52 6.55 4.92
N LYS A 122 7.84 6.53 5.15
CA LYS A 122 8.73 7.63 4.75
C LYS A 122 8.60 7.94 3.27
N LYS A 123 8.56 6.91 2.42
CA LYS A 123 8.42 7.04 0.97
C LYS A 123 7.06 7.59 0.56
N MET A 124 5.97 7.12 1.14
CA MET A 124 4.61 7.51 0.77
C MET A 124 4.19 8.87 1.37
N LEU A 125 4.77 9.27 2.51
CA LEU A 125 4.62 10.62 3.08
C LEU A 125 5.45 11.68 2.35
N HIS A 126 6.41 11.28 1.51
CA HIS A 126 7.20 12.23 0.73
C HIS A 126 6.32 13.00 -0.28
N THR A 127 6.57 14.31 -0.44
CA THR A 127 5.81 15.20 -1.34
C THR A 127 5.80 14.72 -2.80
N ASN A 128 6.95 14.23 -3.29
CA ASN A 128 7.06 13.60 -4.62
C ASN A 128 6.08 12.43 -4.84
N TYR A 129 5.82 11.62 -3.80
CA TYR A 129 4.85 10.53 -3.92
C TYR A 129 3.42 11.06 -4.03
N LEU A 130 3.09 12.09 -3.24
CA LEU A 130 1.79 12.78 -3.32
C LEU A 130 1.58 13.40 -4.70
N ARG A 131 2.58 14.08 -5.25
CA ARG A 131 2.53 14.68 -6.60
C ARG A 131 2.22 13.64 -7.67
N LYS A 132 2.94 12.51 -7.68
CA LYS A 132 2.70 11.40 -8.64
C LYS A 132 1.33 10.76 -8.47
N THR A 133 0.90 10.58 -7.23
CA THR A 133 -0.42 10.00 -6.92
C THR A 133 -1.54 10.92 -7.40
N ASN A 134 -1.42 12.23 -7.16
CA ASN A 134 -2.40 13.22 -7.61
C ASN A 134 -2.47 13.31 -9.13
N ALA A 135 -1.34 13.30 -9.83
CA ALA A 135 -1.32 13.23 -11.29
C ALA A 135 -2.08 11.99 -11.83
N THR A 136 -1.88 10.83 -11.18
CA THR A 136 -2.58 9.59 -11.54
C THR A 136 -4.07 9.64 -11.23
N LEU A 137 -4.47 10.32 -10.16
CA LEU A 137 -5.89 10.52 -9.81
C LEU A 137 -6.58 11.44 -10.82
N LEU A 138 -5.94 12.55 -11.18
CA LEU A 138 -6.42 13.49 -12.18
C LEU A 138 -6.59 12.81 -13.54
N ALA A 139 -5.61 12.03 -13.99
CA ALA A 139 -5.70 11.22 -15.21
C ALA A 139 -6.86 10.20 -15.19
N ARG A 140 -7.35 9.81 -14.01
CA ARG A 140 -8.50 8.93 -13.81
C ARG A 140 -9.80 9.70 -13.53
N GLY A 141 -9.83 11.03 -13.71
CA GLY A 141 -10.98 11.89 -13.42
C GLY A 141 -11.33 12.00 -11.94
N LYS A 142 -10.41 11.69 -11.02
CA LYS A 142 -10.63 11.72 -9.58
C LYS A 142 -10.02 12.97 -8.95
N ARG A 143 -10.66 13.48 -7.89
CA ARG A 143 -10.17 14.64 -7.14
C ARG A 143 -8.79 14.36 -6.50
N PRO A 144 -7.85 15.32 -6.56
CA PRO A 144 -6.53 15.18 -5.95
C PRO A 144 -6.62 15.15 -4.42
N MET A 145 -5.63 14.57 -3.77
CA MET A 145 -5.52 14.55 -2.31
C MET A 145 -4.67 15.73 -1.82
N THR A 146 -5.14 16.41 -0.78
CA THR A 146 -4.36 17.46 -0.10
C THR A 146 -3.34 16.85 0.88
N VAL A 147 -2.32 17.63 1.23
CA VAL A 147 -1.23 17.22 2.13
C VAL A 147 -1.78 16.74 3.48
N ASP A 148 -2.78 17.44 4.02
CA ASP A 148 -3.36 17.19 5.34
C ASP A 148 -4.62 16.32 5.32
N SER A 149 -4.97 15.77 4.15
CA SER A 149 -6.18 14.96 4.05
C SER A 149 -6.09 13.70 4.91
N PRO A 150 -7.12 13.38 5.73
CA PRO A 150 -7.13 12.15 6.53
C PRO A 150 -7.09 10.91 5.64
N ARG A 151 -7.67 11.01 4.43
CA ARG A 151 -7.63 9.98 3.39
C ARG A 151 -6.20 9.60 3.00
N ARG A 152 -5.28 10.57 2.95
CA ARG A 152 -3.86 10.32 2.66
C ARG A 152 -3.23 9.49 3.77
N TYR A 153 -3.38 9.90 5.02
CA TYR A 153 -2.81 9.18 6.16
C TYR A 153 -3.35 7.74 6.23
N ILE A 154 -4.67 7.55 6.12
CA ILE A 154 -5.28 6.22 6.11
C ILE A 154 -4.72 5.37 4.96
N GLY A 155 -4.60 5.93 3.76
CA GLY A 155 -4.04 5.23 2.61
C GLY A 155 -2.55 4.87 2.79
N VAL A 156 -1.76 5.77 3.38
CA VAL A 156 -0.34 5.54 3.66
C VAL A 156 -0.15 4.46 4.72
N PHE A 157 -0.83 4.60 5.88
CA PHE A 157 -0.74 3.62 6.95
C PHE A 157 -1.27 2.26 6.51
N GLY A 158 -2.43 2.22 5.83
CA GLY A 158 -3.00 0.98 5.30
C GLY A 158 -2.09 0.30 4.28
N GLY A 159 -1.56 1.05 3.32
CA GLY A 159 -0.62 0.53 2.32
C GLY A 159 0.69 0.04 2.91
N ALA A 160 1.28 0.80 3.84
CA ALA A 160 2.50 0.41 4.53
C ALA A 160 2.29 -0.83 5.41
N LEU A 161 1.18 -0.90 6.14
CA LEU A 161 0.85 -2.05 6.97
C LEU A 161 0.66 -3.30 6.11
N PHE A 162 -0.04 -3.19 4.99
CA PHE A 162 -0.21 -4.30 4.05
C PHE A 162 1.14 -4.83 3.54
N LEU A 163 2.03 -3.95 3.08
CA LEU A 163 3.36 -4.35 2.59
C LEU A 163 4.23 -4.95 3.70
N ALA A 164 4.15 -4.42 4.92
CA ALA A 164 4.87 -4.95 6.07
C ALA A 164 4.40 -6.35 6.47
N LEU A 165 3.08 -6.58 6.50
CA LEU A 165 2.50 -7.90 6.78
C LEU A 165 2.86 -8.91 5.69
N PHE A 166 2.83 -8.47 4.42
CA PHE A 166 3.26 -9.30 3.31
C PHE A 166 4.74 -9.70 3.45
N ALA A 167 5.62 -8.74 3.77
CA ALA A 167 7.04 -9.02 4.02
C ALA A 167 7.24 -10.02 5.18
N ALA A 168 6.57 -9.82 6.32
CA ALA A 168 6.60 -10.77 7.43
C ALA A 168 6.17 -12.17 7.00
N PHE A 169 5.07 -12.29 6.25
CA PHE A 169 4.58 -13.57 5.75
C PHE A 169 5.62 -14.24 4.83
N THR A 170 6.18 -13.49 3.88
CA THR A 170 7.20 -14.03 2.96
C THR A 170 8.44 -14.55 3.70
N ILE A 171 8.88 -13.86 4.76
CA ILE A 171 10.07 -14.28 5.51
C ILE A 171 9.77 -15.44 6.45
N TYR A 172 8.66 -15.39 7.18
CA TYR A 172 8.32 -16.44 8.15
C TYR A 172 7.89 -17.74 7.46
N ARG A 173 7.18 -17.64 6.33
CA ARG A 173 6.58 -18.79 5.65
C ARG A 173 7.25 -19.09 4.31
N GLY A 174 7.44 -18.07 3.49
CA GLY A 174 7.94 -18.23 2.12
C GLY A 174 9.39 -18.70 2.07
N VAL A 175 10.27 -18.03 2.80
CA VAL A 175 11.71 -18.32 2.80
C VAL A 175 12.00 -19.75 3.28
N PRO A 176 11.48 -20.24 4.43
CA PRO A 176 11.75 -21.61 4.85
C PRO A 176 11.27 -22.67 3.87
N VAL A 177 10.11 -22.47 3.25
CA VAL A 177 9.57 -23.40 2.24
C VAL A 177 10.43 -23.38 0.98
N ALA A 178 10.82 -22.20 0.50
CA ALA A 178 11.69 -22.09 -0.66
C ALA A 178 13.06 -22.76 -0.41
N ILE A 179 13.66 -22.54 0.76
CA ILE A 179 14.92 -23.20 1.12
C ILE A 179 14.73 -24.71 1.24
N HIS A 180 13.61 -25.19 1.81
CA HIS A 180 13.29 -26.62 1.88
C HIS A 180 13.17 -27.27 0.50
N LEU A 181 12.53 -26.60 -0.46
CA LEU A 181 12.25 -27.15 -1.79
C LEU A 181 13.44 -27.07 -2.75
N TYR A 182 14.23 -26.00 -2.68
CA TYR A 182 15.21 -25.67 -3.72
C TYR A 182 16.67 -25.68 -3.27
N VAL A 183 16.93 -25.69 -1.96
CA VAL A 183 18.30 -25.52 -1.44
C VAL A 183 18.74 -26.69 -0.58
N LEU A 184 17.87 -27.21 0.28
CA LEU A 184 18.21 -28.29 1.20
C LEU A 184 17.83 -29.65 0.62
N ASP A 185 18.68 -30.63 0.86
CA ASP A 185 18.35 -32.03 0.62
C ASP A 185 17.19 -32.44 1.53
N SER A 186 16.04 -32.71 0.91
CA SER A 186 14.86 -33.22 1.59
C SER A 186 14.73 -34.72 1.35
N LYS A 187 14.41 -35.48 2.39
CA LYS A 187 14.16 -36.94 2.30
C LYS A 187 12.71 -37.23 2.63
N GLU A 188 12.11 -38.20 1.93
CA GLU A 188 10.78 -38.69 2.28
C GLU A 188 10.81 -39.35 3.66
N GLU A 189 9.92 -38.90 4.55
CA GLU A 189 9.82 -39.41 5.91
C GLU A 189 8.37 -39.33 6.39
N THR A 190 8.03 -40.19 7.34
CA THR A 190 6.76 -40.14 8.06
C THR A 190 6.92 -39.47 9.40
N LEU A 191 6.10 -38.46 9.69
CA LEU A 191 6.10 -37.75 10.96
C LEU A 191 4.90 -38.19 11.81
N HIS A 192 5.16 -38.69 13.01
CA HIS A 192 4.12 -38.87 14.02
C HIS A 192 3.87 -37.54 14.72
N ALA A 193 2.63 -37.05 14.65
CA ALA A 193 2.22 -35.80 15.31
C ALA A 193 0.93 -36.00 16.10
N THR A 194 0.75 -35.21 17.13
CA THR A 194 -0.41 -35.28 18.03
C THR A 194 -1.37 -34.15 17.73
N ILE A 195 -2.66 -34.48 17.60
CA ILE A 195 -3.70 -33.47 17.38
C ILE A 195 -3.85 -32.63 18.65
N ALA A 196 -3.50 -31.34 18.58
CA ALA A 196 -3.76 -30.40 19.66
C ALA A 196 -5.23 -29.98 19.70
N ALA A 197 -5.73 -29.56 18.53
CA ALA A 197 -7.08 -29.01 18.43
C ALA A 197 -7.63 -29.21 17.01
N LEU A 198 -8.96 -29.24 16.94
CA LEU A 198 -9.72 -29.26 15.70
C LEU A 198 -10.62 -28.02 15.68
N PRO A 199 -10.75 -27.32 14.53
CA PRO A 199 -11.83 -26.37 14.32
C PRO A 199 -13.20 -26.92 14.72
N ARG A 200 -14.14 -26.07 15.08
CA ARG A 200 -15.50 -26.51 15.45
C ARG A 200 -16.27 -27.20 14.32
N ARG A 201 -15.92 -26.93 13.06
CA ARG A 201 -16.60 -27.47 11.87
C ARG A 201 -15.58 -27.73 10.76
N TYR A 202 -15.81 -28.82 10.02
CA TYR A 202 -15.13 -29.06 8.76
C TYR A 202 -15.47 -27.94 7.76
N ARG A 203 -14.45 -27.44 7.06
CA ARG A 203 -14.62 -26.45 5.98
C ARG A 203 -13.85 -26.91 4.77
N GLN A 204 -14.52 -26.92 3.62
CA GLN A 204 -13.92 -27.21 2.33
C GLN A 204 -13.60 -25.88 1.63
N LYS A 205 -12.44 -25.29 1.95
CA LYS A 205 -11.99 -24.01 1.37
C LYS A 205 -10.57 -24.19 0.86
N HIS A 206 -9.71 -23.20 1.09
CA HIS A 206 -8.30 -23.26 0.73
C HIS A 206 -7.53 -24.38 1.48
N CYS A 207 -7.92 -24.66 2.72
CA CYS A 207 -7.38 -25.73 3.55
C CYS A 207 -8.54 -26.62 4.00
N ASN A 208 -8.69 -27.77 3.36
CA ASN A 208 -9.69 -28.77 3.75
C ASN A 208 -9.24 -29.43 5.06
N GLY A 209 -10.19 -29.72 5.96
CA GLY A 209 -9.91 -30.50 7.16
C GLY A 209 -8.72 -29.99 7.99
N LYS A 210 -8.68 -28.70 8.36
CA LYS A 210 -7.57 -28.14 9.15
C LYS A 210 -7.38 -28.87 10.48
N ILE A 211 -6.17 -29.31 10.80
CA ILE A 211 -5.79 -29.97 12.06
C ILE A 211 -4.63 -29.23 12.69
N TYR A 212 -4.72 -28.87 13.97
CA TYR A 212 -3.63 -28.23 14.72
C TYR A 212 -2.79 -29.28 15.43
N LEU A 213 -1.46 -29.12 15.40
CA LEU A 213 -0.50 -30.08 15.95
C LEU A 213 0.12 -29.56 17.25
N ALA A 214 0.24 -30.43 18.25
CA ALA A 214 0.75 -30.08 19.58
C ALA A 214 2.24 -29.77 19.56
N GLU A 215 3.02 -30.52 18.79
CA GLU A 215 4.47 -30.36 18.70
C GLU A 215 4.89 -29.02 18.09
N TYR A 216 3.97 -28.36 17.38
CA TYR A 216 4.21 -27.12 16.64
C TYR A 216 3.43 -25.92 17.23
N GLU A 217 2.78 -26.07 18.38
CA GLU A 217 1.97 -25.02 19.04
C GLU A 217 2.63 -23.62 19.13
N PRO A 218 3.94 -23.45 19.42
CA PRO A 218 4.55 -22.12 19.50
C PRO A 218 4.65 -21.37 18.16
N GLN A 219 4.25 -22.00 17.05
CA GLN A 219 4.37 -21.44 15.70
C GLN A 219 3.07 -20.75 15.25
N PHE A 220 3.19 -19.74 14.39
CA PHE A 220 2.00 -19.10 13.80
C PHE A 220 1.21 -20.04 12.86
N PHE A 221 1.91 -21.01 12.25
CA PHE A 221 1.34 -21.99 11.31
C PHE A 221 1.53 -23.41 11.84
N ASN A 222 0.89 -23.71 12.96
CA ASN A 222 0.94 -25.00 13.64
C ASN A 222 -0.11 -26.01 13.15
N TYR A 223 -0.52 -25.90 11.89
CA TYR A 223 -1.62 -26.70 11.35
C TYR A 223 -1.26 -27.34 10.02
N VAL A 224 -1.96 -28.44 9.73
CA VAL A 224 -1.92 -29.14 8.46
C VAL A 224 -3.32 -29.17 7.84
N CYS A 225 -3.37 -29.19 6.52
CA CYS A 225 -4.60 -29.40 5.76
C CYS A 225 -4.75 -30.89 5.48
N ASP A 226 -5.85 -31.47 5.95
CA ASP A 226 -6.18 -32.86 5.68
C ASP A 226 -7.13 -32.96 4.48
N ALA A 227 -6.69 -33.66 3.45
CA ALA A 227 -7.50 -33.94 2.27
C ALA A 227 -8.55 -35.05 2.53
N SER A 228 -8.63 -35.59 3.74
CA SER A 228 -9.62 -36.58 4.13
C SER A 228 -11.07 -36.09 3.97
N THR A 229 -11.95 -37.07 3.82
CA THR A 229 -13.39 -36.82 3.74
C THR A 229 -13.92 -36.26 5.06
N ARG A 230 -15.00 -35.48 4.99
CA ARG A 230 -15.63 -34.88 6.18
C ARG A 230 -15.92 -35.91 7.27
N SER A 231 -16.40 -37.11 6.90
CA SER A 231 -16.72 -38.18 7.86
C SER A 231 -15.48 -38.70 8.59
N GLN A 232 -14.34 -38.86 7.91
CA GLN A 232 -13.08 -39.25 8.52
C GLN A 232 -12.55 -38.16 9.45
N TRP A 233 -12.62 -36.90 9.01
CA TRP A 233 -12.18 -35.77 9.83
C TRP A 233 -13.03 -35.60 11.10
N GLU A 234 -14.35 -35.81 11.02
CA GLU A 234 -15.25 -35.75 12.18
C GLU A 234 -15.00 -36.87 13.21
N GLN A 235 -14.29 -37.95 12.83
CA GLN A 235 -13.89 -39.01 13.76
C GLN A 235 -12.62 -38.67 14.55
N LEU A 236 -11.84 -37.69 14.10
CA LEU A 236 -10.61 -37.28 14.76
C LEU A 236 -10.91 -36.65 16.12
N ARG A 237 -10.04 -36.92 17.10
CA ARG A 237 -10.13 -36.33 18.44
C ARG A 237 -8.83 -35.65 18.85
N PRO A 238 -8.89 -34.55 19.65
CA PRO A 238 -7.70 -34.02 20.31
C PRO A 238 -6.99 -35.08 21.14
N GLY A 239 -5.66 -35.04 21.16
CA GLY A 239 -4.78 -36.02 21.82
C GLY A 239 -4.50 -37.28 21.00
N GLN A 240 -5.19 -37.50 19.88
CA GLN A 240 -4.92 -38.61 18.98
C GLN A 240 -3.60 -38.40 18.23
N LYS A 241 -2.83 -39.47 18.03
CA LYS A 241 -1.65 -39.46 17.16
C LYS A 241 -2.04 -39.74 15.72
N ILE A 242 -1.51 -38.94 14.81
CA ILE A 242 -1.66 -39.11 13.36
C ILE A 242 -0.29 -39.29 12.72
N LEU A 243 -0.30 -39.95 11.57
CA LEU A 243 0.88 -40.15 10.74
C LEU A 243 0.78 -39.21 9.55
N LEU A 244 1.77 -38.34 9.40
CA LEU A 244 1.89 -37.41 8.28
C LEU A 244 2.97 -37.91 7.32
N TYR A 245 2.66 -37.90 6.04
CA TYR A 245 3.59 -38.27 4.97
C TYR A 245 4.11 -37.00 4.28
N GLY A 246 5.40 -36.98 3.97
CA GLY A 246 6.01 -35.79 3.40
C GLY A 246 7.52 -35.86 3.31
N SER A 247 8.14 -34.70 3.14
CA SER A 247 9.59 -34.54 3.05
C SER A 247 10.16 -33.79 4.25
N ARG A 248 11.25 -34.32 4.82
CA ARG A 248 11.96 -33.71 5.94
C ARG A 248 13.29 -33.13 5.50
N SER A 249 13.62 -31.95 6.03
CA SER A 249 14.91 -31.27 5.90
C SER A 249 15.39 -30.77 7.25
N ALA A 250 16.60 -30.21 7.30
CA ALA A 250 17.10 -29.52 8.50
C ALA A 250 16.19 -28.34 8.96
N LEU A 251 15.47 -27.70 8.03
CA LEU A 251 14.56 -26.60 8.37
C LEU A 251 13.24 -27.05 8.95
N GLY A 252 12.75 -28.23 8.62
CA GLY A 252 11.39 -28.63 8.93
C GLY A 252 10.84 -29.72 8.03
N PHE A 253 9.53 -29.94 8.15
CA PHE A 253 8.77 -31.00 7.49
C PHE A 253 7.70 -30.42 6.56
N LEU A 254 7.65 -30.86 5.31
CA LEU A 254 6.65 -30.48 4.34
C LEU A 254 5.65 -31.62 4.15
N VAL A 255 4.39 -31.39 4.51
CA VAL A 255 3.33 -32.39 4.30
C VAL A 255 2.94 -32.42 2.81
N LYS A 256 2.77 -33.63 2.29
CA LYS A 256 2.31 -33.90 0.91
C LYS A 256 0.85 -34.31 0.86
#